data_AF-A0A7M3X465-F1
#
_entry.id   AF-A0A7M3X465-F1
#
_cell.length_a   1.000
_cell.length_b   1.000
_cell.length_c   1.000
_cell.angle_alpha   90.00
_cell.angle_beta   90.00
_cell.angle_gamma   90.00
#
_symmetry.space_group_name_H-M   'P 1'
#
loop_
_entity.id
_entity.type
_entity.pdbx_description
1 polymer ?
#
loop_
_entity_poly.entity_id
_entity_poly.type
_entity_poly.pdbx_seq_one_letter_code
_entity_poly.pdbx_strand_id
1 'polypeptide(L)'
;MNAHWKRAMLTALILIFSSLAGCLGNDTELIEDASGDEVPLGTVMVSTYHIGELVKGIAGDRVNMEYMSLDNIPVHDYEPSTSDLIRLQNADVFFYHGLGLEPWVDSTLSSLGADAPTSIEVHTMPTGQDTLDYEGVLVADLCETLSEGPYEDIELADEEEHADDVEIHAEYTAFNMEFHEEDHDDHGEDDHDEDGHDDHDDHDEDGHDDHDDHDGGHEGHAHIEAEETIANPAGCPADSMISIFHLEEGEYVLEFDAEHPEDFTMAVLKMGGGHAHHHHGDEHGDE
;
A
#
# COMPACT_ATOMS: atom_id res chain seq x y z
N MET A 1 -53.30 -11.83 -62.84
CA MET A 1 -52.91 -11.72 -61.41
C MET A 1 -51.56 -12.35 -61.08
N ASN A 2 -51.16 -13.47 -61.71
CA ASN A 2 -49.92 -14.18 -61.36
C ASN A 2 -48.59 -13.47 -61.72
N ALA A 3 -48.56 -12.62 -62.76
CA ALA A 3 -47.32 -11.94 -63.18
C ALA A 3 -46.94 -10.76 -62.27
N HIS A 4 -47.93 -10.01 -61.78
CA HIS A 4 -47.69 -8.89 -60.87
C HIS A 4 -47.30 -9.37 -59.46
N TRP A 5 -47.89 -10.48 -59.00
CA TRP A 5 -47.51 -11.11 -57.74
C TRP A 5 -46.08 -11.67 -57.79
N LYS A 6 -45.70 -12.37 -58.88
CA LYS A 6 -44.32 -12.85 -59.06
C LYS A 6 -43.31 -11.71 -59.09
N ARG A 7 -43.63 -10.59 -59.74
CA ARG A 7 -42.74 -9.40 -59.78
C ARG A 7 -42.61 -8.76 -58.40
N ALA A 8 -43.70 -8.59 -57.66
CA ALA A 8 -43.68 -8.04 -56.30
C ALA A 8 -42.89 -8.91 -55.31
N MET A 9 -43.01 -10.24 -55.44
CA MET A 9 -42.27 -11.18 -54.59
C MET A 9 -40.77 -11.15 -54.89
N LEU A 10 -40.41 -11.02 -56.16
CA LEU A 10 -39.01 -10.96 -56.60
C LEU A 10 -38.33 -9.64 -56.19
N THR A 11 -39.06 -8.52 -56.24
CA THR A 11 -38.55 -7.23 -55.73
C THR A 11 -38.39 -7.21 -54.21
N ALA A 12 -39.31 -7.84 -53.46
CA ALA A 12 -39.20 -7.95 -52.01
C ALA A 12 -38.00 -8.83 -51.60
N LEU A 13 -37.78 -9.94 -52.31
CA LEU A 13 -36.65 -10.84 -52.07
C LEU A 13 -35.30 -10.14 -52.31
N ILE A 14 -35.19 -9.34 -53.39
CA ILE A 14 -33.99 -8.56 -53.68
C ILE A 14 -33.73 -7.53 -52.57
N LEU A 15 -34.76 -6.81 -52.11
CA LEU A 15 -34.60 -5.84 -51.02
C LEU A 15 -34.15 -6.50 -49.70
N ILE A 16 -34.67 -7.68 -49.38
CA ILE A 16 -34.28 -8.45 -48.17
C ILE A 16 -32.83 -8.96 -48.27
N PHE A 17 -32.41 -9.47 -49.43
CA PHE A 17 -31.01 -9.89 -49.63
C PHE A 17 -30.04 -8.71 -49.66
N SER A 18 -30.48 -7.54 -50.13
CA SER A 18 -29.67 -6.32 -50.12
C SER A 18 -29.40 -5.82 -48.69
N SER A 19 -30.35 -6.00 -47.77
CA SER A 19 -30.15 -5.66 -46.36
C SER A 19 -29.21 -6.61 -45.61
N LEU A 20 -28.97 -7.83 -46.10
CA LEU A 20 -28.02 -8.77 -45.48
C LEU A 20 -26.56 -8.50 -45.87
N ALA A 21 -26.31 -7.94 -47.05
CA ALA A 21 -24.96 -7.63 -47.53
C ALA A 21 -24.29 -6.48 -46.74
N GLY A 22 -25.06 -5.66 -46.02
CA GLY A 22 -24.53 -4.57 -45.19
C GLY A 22 -24.05 -4.98 -43.79
N CYS A 23 -24.32 -6.21 -43.34
CA CYS A 23 -23.90 -6.72 -42.03
C CYS A 23 -22.64 -7.60 -42.07
N LEU A 24 -22.06 -7.83 -43.26
CA LEU A 24 -20.89 -8.71 -43.45
C LEU A 24 -19.60 -7.95 -43.76
N GLY A 25 -19.64 -6.62 -43.82
CA GLY A 25 -18.45 -5.78 -43.91
C GLY A 25 -18.03 -5.32 -42.52
N ASN A 26 -17.45 -6.22 -41.73
CA ASN A 26 -16.59 -5.79 -40.64
C ASN A 26 -15.21 -5.56 -41.27
N ASP A 27 -15.05 -4.43 -41.96
CA ASP A 27 -13.74 -3.96 -42.42
C ASP A 27 -12.97 -3.56 -41.14
N THR A 28 -12.38 -4.57 -40.52
CA THR A 28 -11.34 -4.40 -39.52
C THR A 28 -10.16 -3.78 -40.26
N GLU A 29 -9.96 -2.46 -40.14
CA GLU A 29 -8.74 -1.80 -40.65
C GLU A 29 -7.55 -2.32 -39.83
N LEU A 30 -7.01 -3.44 -40.27
CA LEU A 30 -5.72 -3.99 -39.88
C LEU A 30 -4.71 -3.54 -40.94
N ILE A 31 -3.45 -3.36 -40.55
CA ILE A 31 -2.41 -3.03 -41.52
C ILE A 31 -2.03 -4.34 -42.21
N GLU A 32 -2.19 -4.41 -43.52
CA GLU A 32 -1.65 -5.52 -44.31
C GLU A 32 -0.12 -5.38 -44.39
N ASP A 33 0.61 -6.37 -43.88
CA ASP A 33 2.05 -6.50 -44.15
C ASP A 33 2.28 -6.79 -45.65
N ALA A 34 3.53 -6.65 -46.11
CA ALA A 34 3.98 -7.02 -47.45
C ALA A 34 3.64 -8.47 -47.86
N SER A 35 3.30 -9.33 -46.90
CA SER A 35 2.83 -10.71 -47.09
C SER A 35 1.30 -10.85 -47.23
N GLY A 36 0.53 -9.80 -46.94
CA GLY A 36 -0.94 -9.81 -46.94
C GLY A 36 -1.57 -10.32 -45.64
N ASP A 37 -0.78 -10.54 -44.59
CA ASP A 37 -1.27 -10.90 -43.27
C ASP A 37 -1.71 -9.65 -42.48
N GLU A 38 -2.80 -9.78 -41.73
CA GLU A 38 -3.34 -8.73 -40.88
C GLU A 38 -2.47 -8.54 -39.63
N VAL A 39 -1.94 -7.33 -39.44
CA VAL A 39 -1.08 -6.99 -38.29
C VAL A 39 -1.80 -6.00 -37.36
N PRO A 40 -1.66 -6.14 -36.03
CA PRO A 40 -2.17 -5.16 -35.08
C PRO A 40 -1.63 -3.75 -35.34
N LEU A 41 -2.45 -2.74 -35.04
CA LEU A 41 -2.13 -1.31 -35.18
C LEU A 41 -1.04 -0.83 -34.21
N GLY A 42 -0.86 -1.55 -33.09
CA GLY A 42 0.07 -1.20 -32.02
C GLY A 42 -0.18 -2.05 -30.77
N THR A 43 0.62 -1.82 -29.74
CA THR A 43 0.49 -2.45 -28.42
C THR A 43 -0.20 -1.49 -27.45
N VAL A 44 -1.31 -1.94 -26.87
CA VAL A 44 -2.04 -1.24 -25.83
C VAL A 44 -1.88 -2.02 -24.53
N MET A 45 -1.30 -1.37 -23.52
CA MET A 45 -1.16 -1.94 -22.19
C MET A 45 -2.28 -1.44 -21.28
N VAL A 46 -2.80 -2.31 -20.42
CA VAL A 46 -3.85 -1.95 -19.45
C VAL A 46 -3.49 -2.39 -18.03
N SER A 47 -3.90 -1.62 -17.03
CA SER A 47 -3.61 -1.93 -15.62
C SER A 47 -4.41 -3.12 -15.09
N THR A 48 -5.70 -3.20 -15.42
CA THR A 48 -6.63 -4.21 -14.90
C THR A 48 -7.43 -4.88 -16.01
N TYR A 49 -7.95 -6.07 -15.71
CA TYR A 49 -8.86 -6.81 -16.58
C TYR A 49 -10.06 -5.96 -17.03
N HIS A 50 -10.68 -5.21 -16.12
CA HIS A 50 -11.85 -4.38 -16.41
C HIS A 50 -11.56 -3.31 -17.46
N ILE A 51 -10.41 -2.64 -17.36
CA ILE A 51 -9.97 -1.67 -18.37
C ILE A 51 -9.68 -2.37 -19.69
N GLY A 52 -9.05 -3.55 -19.65
CA GLY A 52 -8.82 -4.38 -20.83
C GLY A 52 -10.09 -4.72 -21.60
N GLU A 53 -11.17 -5.10 -20.91
CA GLU A 53 -12.45 -5.41 -21.54
C GLU A 53 -13.12 -4.17 -22.17
N LEU A 54 -12.98 -2.99 -21.56
CA LEU A 54 -13.45 -1.74 -22.14
C LEU A 54 -12.70 -1.41 -23.44
N VAL A 55 -11.37 -1.48 -23.40
CA VAL A 55 -10.51 -1.23 -24.57
C VAL A 55 -10.82 -2.25 -25.67
N LYS A 56 -10.89 -3.54 -25.34
CA LYS A 56 -11.18 -4.62 -26.28
C LYS A 56 -12.58 -4.49 -26.90
N GLY A 57 -13.57 -4.03 -26.14
CA GLY A 57 -14.91 -3.74 -26.65
C GLY A 57 -14.94 -2.67 -27.75
N ILE A 58 -13.94 -1.77 -27.78
CA ILE A 58 -13.82 -0.68 -28.76
C ILE A 58 -12.86 -1.06 -29.89
N ALA A 59 -11.66 -1.51 -29.55
CA ALA A 59 -10.59 -1.78 -30.51
C ALA A 59 -10.71 -3.16 -31.19
N GLY A 60 -11.37 -4.13 -30.55
CA GLY A 60 -11.43 -5.51 -31.02
C GLY A 60 -10.04 -6.11 -31.20
N ASP A 61 -9.86 -6.88 -32.26
CA ASP A 61 -8.57 -7.54 -32.58
C ASP A 61 -7.58 -6.62 -33.32
N ARG A 62 -7.86 -5.30 -33.37
CA ARG A 62 -7.02 -4.32 -34.08
C ARG A 62 -5.74 -3.95 -33.33
N VAL A 63 -5.63 -4.30 -32.06
CA VAL A 63 -4.48 -3.94 -31.21
C VAL A 63 -3.96 -5.17 -30.50
N ASN A 64 -2.66 -5.19 -30.21
CA ASN A 64 -2.07 -6.16 -29.31
C ASN A 64 -2.34 -5.71 -27.88
N MET A 65 -3.16 -6.47 -27.15
CA MET A 65 -3.50 -6.17 -25.76
C MET A 65 -2.48 -6.80 -24.82
N GLU A 66 -1.88 -6.01 -23.95
CA GLU A 66 -1.05 -6.47 -22.84
C GLU A 66 -1.62 -5.99 -21.50
N TYR A 67 -1.43 -6.78 -20.45
CA TYR A 67 -1.87 -6.46 -19.10
C TYR A 67 -0.64 -6.21 -18.23
N MET A 68 -0.71 -5.19 -17.36
CA MET A 68 0.36 -4.87 -16.43
C MET A 68 0.59 -6.02 -15.48
N SER A 69 -0.37 -6.27 -14.58
CA SER A 69 -0.32 -7.42 -13.70
C SER A 69 -0.77 -8.67 -14.46
N LEU A 70 0.13 -9.66 -14.55
CA LEU A 70 -0.17 -11.00 -15.07
C LEU A 70 -0.49 -11.99 -13.94
N ASP A 71 -0.23 -11.59 -12.70
CA ASP A 71 -0.43 -12.39 -11.51
C ASP A 71 -1.76 -12.04 -10.85
N ASN A 72 -2.28 -12.95 -10.03
CA ASN A 72 -3.52 -12.74 -9.30
C ASN A 72 -3.29 -11.91 -8.02
N ILE A 73 -2.55 -10.80 -8.16
CA ILE A 73 -2.25 -9.84 -7.10
C ILE A 73 -3.31 -8.71 -7.18
N PRO A 74 -3.94 -8.31 -6.07
CA PRO A 74 -4.82 -7.16 -6.07
C PRO A 74 -4.11 -5.93 -6.63
N VAL A 75 -4.80 -5.13 -7.44
CA VAL A 75 -4.16 -4.02 -8.18
C VAL A 75 -3.56 -2.95 -7.26
N HIS A 76 -4.11 -2.82 -6.05
CA HIS A 76 -3.63 -1.92 -5.01
C HIS A 76 -2.27 -2.34 -4.43
N ASP A 77 -2.02 -3.65 -4.37
CA ASP A 77 -0.81 -4.24 -3.76
C ASP A 77 0.23 -4.62 -4.82
N TYR A 78 -0.08 -4.37 -6.09
CA TYR A 78 0.79 -4.74 -7.19
C TYR A 78 1.97 -3.78 -7.29
N GLU A 79 3.19 -4.32 -7.33
CA GLU A 79 4.40 -3.57 -7.61
C GLU A 79 4.98 -3.97 -8.98
N PRO A 80 5.15 -3.03 -9.93
CA PRO A 80 5.70 -3.33 -11.24
C PRO A 80 7.14 -3.85 -11.16
N SER A 81 7.39 -5.03 -11.75
CA SER A 81 8.75 -5.55 -11.88
C SER A 81 9.53 -4.80 -12.97
N THR A 82 10.86 -4.98 -13.00
CA THR A 82 11.69 -4.45 -14.09
C THR A 82 11.24 -4.95 -15.48
N SER A 83 10.74 -6.18 -15.58
CA SER A 83 10.15 -6.67 -16.84
C SER A 83 8.90 -5.90 -17.23
N ASP A 84 8.08 -5.51 -16.26
CA ASP A 84 6.85 -4.77 -16.49
C ASP A 84 7.13 -3.34 -16.94
N LEU A 85 8.15 -2.70 -16.36
CA LEU A 85 8.66 -1.41 -16.82
C LEU A 85 9.12 -1.45 -18.28
N ILE A 86 9.83 -2.51 -18.68
CA ILE A 86 10.26 -2.69 -20.08
C ILE A 86 9.05 -2.88 -21.00
N ARG A 87 8.05 -3.68 -20.60
CA ARG A 87 6.84 -3.87 -21.40
C ARG A 87 6.07 -2.55 -21.54
N LEU A 88 5.91 -1.81 -20.44
CA LEU A 88 5.24 -0.52 -20.40
C LEU A 88 5.94 0.50 -21.30
N GLN A 89 7.27 0.59 -21.24
CA GLN A 89 8.08 1.46 -22.11
C GLN A 89 7.88 1.16 -23.60
N ASN A 90 7.65 -0.11 -23.96
CA ASN A 90 7.44 -0.54 -25.35
C ASN A 90 5.97 -0.45 -25.80
N ALA A 91 5.04 -0.10 -24.92
CA ALA A 91 3.64 0.09 -25.27
C ALA A 91 3.44 1.43 -26.00
N ASP A 92 2.51 1.47 -26.96
CA ASP A 92 2.16 2.72 -27.64
C ASP A 92 1.26 3.59 -26.75
N VAL A 93 0.34 2.96 -26.02
CA VAL A 93 -0.61 3.59 -25.09
C VAL A 93 -0.81 2.72 -23.87
N PHE A 94 -0.89 3.34 -22.70
CA PHE A 94 -1.23 2.71 -21.43
C PHE A 94 -2.57 3.26 -20.91
N PHE A 95 -3.54 2.39 -20.65
CA PHE A 95 -4.79 2.75 -20.00
C PHE A 95 -4.83 2.19 -18.57
N TYR A 96 -5.18 3.03 -17.61
CA TYR A 96 -5.35 2.62 -16.23
C TYR A 96 -6.65 3.17 -15.66
N HIS A 97 -7.07 2.65 -14.52
CA HIS A 97 -8.36 2.99 -13.95
C HIS A 97 -8.42 4.46 -13.56
N GLY A 98 -7.38 4.97 -12.89
CA GLY A 98 -7.35 6.32 -12.33
C GLY A 98 -8.08 6.38 -10.97
N LEU A 99 -8.22 7.58 -10.42
CA LEU A 99 -8.80 7.82 -9.08
C LEU A 99 -8.08 7.09 -7.94
N GLY A 100 -6.76 6.87 -8.06
CA GLY A 100 -5.95 6.26 -7.01
C GLY A 100 -6.10 4.75 -6.85
N LEU A 101 -6.75 4.05 -7.79
CA LEU A 101 -6.85 2.58 -7.73
C LEU A 101 -5.46 1.91 -7.84
N GLU A 102 -4.58 2.47 -8.67
CA GLU A 102 -3.23 1.93 -8.90
C GLU A 102 -2.17 2.87 -8.32
N PRO A 103 -1.82 2.74 -7.01
CA PRO A 103 -0.95 3.71 -6.33
C PRO A 103 0.46 3.78 -6.93
N TRP A 104 0.90 2.71 -7.59
CA TRP A 104 2.20 2.60 -8.25
C TRP A 104 2.31 3.34 -9.59
N VAL A 105 1.21 3.78 -10.21
CA VAL A 105 1.25 4.31 -11.60
C VAL A 105 2.07 5.59 -11.70
N ASP A 106 1.87 6.55 -10.80
CA ASP A 106 2.51 7.86 -10.90
C ASP A 106 4.02 7.79 -10.69
N SER A 107 4.48 7.02 -9.70
CA SER A 107 5.90 6.78 -9.45
C SER A 107 6.54 6.01 -10.61
N THR A 108 5.83 5.01 -11.14
CA THR A 108 6.26 4.22 -12.30
C THR A 108 6.46 5.08 -13.55
N LEU A 109 5.45 5.87 -13.93
CA LEU A 109 5.53 6.75 -15.10
C LEU A 109 6.61 7.83 -14.91
N SER A 110 6.75 8.37 -13.70
CA SER A 110 7.80 9.32 -13.37
C SER A 110 9.20 8.72 -13.50
N SER A 111 9.38 7.45 -13.12
CA SER A 111 10.65 6.73 -13.23
C SER A 111 11.08 6.51 -14.69
N LEU A 112 10.12 6.32 -15.59
CA LEU A 112 10.35 6.17 -17.04
C LEU A 112 10.62 7.52 -17.73
N GLY A 113 10.13 8.63 -17.18
CA GLY A 113 10.37 9.97 -17.69
C GLY A 113 9.95 10.13 -19.16
N ALA A 114 10.89 10.48 -20.03
CA ALA A 114 10.62 10.68 -21.46
C ALA A 114 10.29 9.38 -22.22
N ASP A 115 10.62 8.23 -21.64
CA ASP A 115 10.36 6.92 -22.21
C ASP A 115 8.98 6.35 -21.77
N ALA A 116 8.24 7.08 -20.91
CA ALA A 116 6.88 6.69 -20.54
C ALA A 116 5.95 6.74 -21.76
N PRO A 117 5.06 5.74 -21.94
CA PRO A 117 4.10 5.74 -23.04
C PRO A 117 3.04 6.84 -22.83
N THR A 118 2.20 7.06 -23.85
CA THR A 118 1.01 7.89 -23.64
C THR A 118 0.09 7.20 -22.64
N SER A 119 -0.12 7.78 -21.47
CA SER A 119 -0.94 7.21 -20.40
C SER A 119 -2.27 7.94 -20.26
N ILE A 120 -3.36 7.18 -20.06
CA ILE A 120 -4.73 7.69 -20.02
C ILE A 120 -5.50 7.06 -18.86
N GLU A 121 -6.02 7.90 -17.97
CA GLU A 121 -7.02 7.53 -16.96
C GLU A 121 -8.37 7.29 -17.61
N VAL A 122 -8.96 6.14 -17.33
CA VAL A 122 -10.29 5.80 -17.84
C VAL A 122 -11.39 6.41 -16.98
N HIS A 123 -11.17 6.54 -15.66
CA HIS A 123 -12.09 7.18 -14.73
C HIS A 123 -11.50 8.46 -14.16
N THR A 124 -12.31 9.51 -14.15
CA THR A 124 -11.98 10.81 -13.59
C THR A 124 -13.18 11.36 -12.84
N MET A 125 -12.93 12.29 -11.91
CA MET A 125 -14.01 12.97 -11.21
C MET A 125 -14.82 13.83 -12.19
N PRO A 126 -16.15 13.96 -12.02
CA PRO A 126 -16.94 14.92 -12.77
C PRO A 126 -16.37 16.32 -12.65
N THR A 127 -16.45 17.11 -13.72
CA THR A 127 -15.89 18.48 -13.73
C THR A 127 -16.40 19.31 -12.56
N GLY A 128 -15.46 19.87 -11.79
CA GLY A 128 -15.74 20.69 -10.60
C GLY A 128 -15.92 19.89 -9.30
N GLN A 129 -15.59 18.60 -9.31
CA GLN A 129 -15.43 17.79 -8.11
C GLN A 129 -13.96 17.43 -7.93
N ASP A 130 -13.52 17.50 -6.68
CA ASP A 130 -12.18 17.09 -6.26
C ASP A 130 -12.29 15.73 -5.54
N THR A 131 -11.21 14.94 -5.58
CA THR A 131 -11.09 13.75 -4.76
C THR A 131 -11.07 14.15 -3.29
N LEU A 132 -11.59 13.29 -2.42
CA LEU A 132 -11.47 13.52 -0.99
C LEU A 132 -10.00 13.32 -0.60
N ASP A 133 -9.42 14.35 0.01
CA ASP A 133 -8.07 14.33 0.54
C ASP A 133 -8.05 13.60 1.87
N TYR A 134 -8.02 12.26 1.82
CA TYR A 134 -8.05 11.42 3.02
C TYR A 134 -6.84 11.63 3.91
N GLU A 135 -5.66 11.86 3.33
CA GLU A 135 -4.45 12.19 4.08
C GLU A 135 -4.59 13.53 4.78
N GLY A 136 -5.04 14.58 4.08
CA GLY A 136 -5.28 15.88 4.70
C GLY A 136 -6.33 15.84 5.82
N VAL A 137 -7.38 15.02 5.66
CA VAL A 137 -8.36 14.76 6.72
C VAL A 137 -7.72 14.02 7.90
N LEU A 138 -6.93 12.98 7.66
CA LEU A 138 -6.21 12.24 8.70
C LEU A 138 -5.25 13.15 9.48
N VAL A 139 -4.46 13.96 8.78
CA VAL A 139 -3.52 14.91 9.40
C VAL A 139 -4.29 15.93 10.24
N ALA A 140 -5.39 16.48 9.74
CA ALA A 140 -6.22 17.40 10.51
C ALA A 140 -6.77 16.76 11.78
N ASP A 141 -7.32 15.55 11.68
CA ASP A 141 -7.87 14.79 12.81
C ASP A 141 -6.78 14.43 13.84
N LEU A 142 -5.59 14.03 13.40
CA LEU A 142 -4.43 13.77 14.28
C LEU A 142 -4.00 15.04 15.02
N CYS A 143 -3.85 16.16 14.30
CA CYS A 143 -3.45 17.43 14.88
C CYS A 143 -4.49 17.96 15.89
N GLU A 144 -5.78 17.82 15.60
CA GLU A 144 -6.87 18.16 16.50
C GLU A 144 -6.84 17.29 17.75
N THR A 145 -6.71 15.97 17.59
CA THR A 145 -6.63 15.00 18.70
C THR A 145 -5.43 15.30 19.62
N LEU A 146 -4.24 15.56 19.06
CA LEU A 146 -3.06 15.93 19.83
C LEU A 146 -3.23 17.26 20.62
N SER A 147 -4.03 18.19 20.08
CA SER A 147 -4.18 19.54 20.66
C SER A 147 -5.35 19.66 21.64
N GLU A 148 -6.42 18.90 21.44
CA GLU A 148 -7.67 19.02 22.18
C GLU A 148 -7.98 17.81 23.07
N GLY A 149 -7.35 16.66 22.82
CA GLY A 149 -7.63 15.40 23.51
C GLY A 149 -8.94 14.75 23.05
N PRO A 150 -9.49 13.79 23.82
CA PRO A 150 -9.16 13.43 25.20
C PRO A 150 -7.73 12.90 25.37
N TYR A 151 -7.19 13.07 26.58
CA TYR A 151 -5.86 12.60 26.96
C TYR A 151 -5.95 11.40 27.91
N GLU A 152 -5.10 10.41 27.69
CA GLU A 152 -4.88 9.26 28.56
C GLU A 152 -3.38 9.12 28.85
N ASP A 153 -3.03 8.82 30.09
CA ASP A 153 -1.64 8.69 30.51
C ASP A 153 -1.24 7.21 30.46
N ILE A 154 -0.11 6.91 29.83
CA ILE A 154 0.42 5.57 29.62
C ILE A 154 1.88 5.55 30.07
N GLU A 155 2.18 4.63 30.99
CA GLU A 155 3.54 4.31 31.39
C GLU A 155 4.08 3.20 30.47
N LEU A 156 5.20 3.45 29.81
CA LEU A 156 5.86 2.50 28.90
C LEU A 156 6.47 1.33 29.70
N ALA A 157 6.40 0.13 29.13
CA ALA A 157 7.11 -1.03 29.67
C ALA A 157 8.59 -0.99 29.26
N ASP A 158 9.49 -1.27 30.21
CA ASP A 158 10.95 -1.24 30.00
C ASP A 158 11.49 -2.49 29.30
N GLU A 159 10.74 -3.60 29.32
CA GLU A 159 11.14 -4.88 28.75
C GLU A 159 10.12 -5.37 27.73
N GLU A 160 10.59 -5.92 26.60
CA GLU A 160 9.74 -6.44 25.52
C GLU A 160 8.80 -7.57 26.02
N GLU A 161 9.23 -8.37 27.01
CA GLU A 161 8.41 -9.43 27.60
C GLU A 161 7.15 -8.91 28.30
N HIS A 162 7.10 -7.60 28.58
CA HIS A 162 6.01 -6.89 29.23
C HIS A 162 5.25 -5.96 28.28
N ALA A 163 5.54 -6.00 26.97
CA ALA A 163 4.88 -5.13 25.99
C ALA A 163 3.36 -5.38 25.88
N ASP A 164 2.85 -6.54 26.30
CA ASP A 164 1.42 -6.85 26.33
C ASP A 164 0.67 -6.29 27.55
N ASP A 165 1.38 -5.75 28.55
CA ASP A 165 0.77 -5.10 29.71
C ASP A 165 0.12 -3.75 29.36
N VAL A 166 0.51 -3.15 28.23
CA VAL A 166 0.04 -1.84 27.75
C VAL A 166 -0.50 -1.97 26.32
N GLU A 167 -1.81 -1.82 26.16
CA GLU A 167 -2.47 -1.89 24.84
C GLU A 167 -3.02 -0.52 24.42
N ILE A 168 -2.62 -0.06 23.23
CA ILE A 168 -3.13 1.17 22.62
C ILE A 168 -4.05 0.80 21.46
N HIS A 169 -5.29 1.29 21.50
CA HIS A 169 -6.19 1.21 20.37
C HIS A 169 -6.14 2.50 19.53
N ALA A 170 -6.16 2.34 18.20
CA ALA A 170 -6.25 3.47 17.28
C ALA A 170 -7.66 4.10 17.30
N GLU A 171 -7.89 4.98 18.27
CA GLU A 171 -9.11 5.76 18.49
C GLU A 171 -8.80 7.25 18.62
N TYR A 172 -9.84 8.09 18.66
CA TYR A 172 -9.71 9.54 18.83
C TYR A 172 -9.33 9.92 20.27
N THR A 173 -8.11 9.54 20.67
CA THR A 173 -7.48 9.77 21.98
C THR A 173 -6.01 10.11 21.77
N ALA A 174 -5.49 11.07 22.53
CA ALA A 174 -4.07 11.37 22.63
C ALA A 174 -3.51 10.70 23.89
N PHE A 175 -2.37 10.04 23.76
CA PHE A 175 -1.71 9.29 24.82
C PHE A 175 -0.47 10.04 25.28
N ASN A 176 -0.41 10.40 26.55
CA ASN A 176 0.80 10.93 27.18
C ASN A 176 1.65 9.74 27.59
N MET A 177 2.77 9.56 26.90
CA MET A 177 3.70 8.48 27.10
C MET A 177 4.74 8.93 28.12
N GLU A 178 4.77 8.25 29.26
CA GLU A 178 5.75 8.43 30.33
C GLU A 178 6.70 7.22 30.33
N PHE A 179 8.01 7.46 30.39
CA PHE A 179 8.98 6.39 30.56
C PHE A 179 9.03 5.97 32.04
N HIS A 180 9.27 4.69 32.32
CA HIS A 180 9.43 4.25 33.69
C HIS A 180 10.66 4.94 34.30
N GLU A 181 10.44 5.78 35.32
CA GLU A 181 11.54 6.26 36.13
C GLU A 181 11.92 5.14 37.10
N GLU A 182 12.98 4.38 36.79
CA GLU A 182 13.65 3.60 37.83
C GLU A 182 14.10 4.58 38.92
N ASP A 183 13.40 4.59 40.05
CA ASP A 183 13.90 5.19 41.29
C ASP A 183 15.24 4.50 41.58
N HIS A 184 16.34 5.11 41.14
CA HIS A 184 17.67 4.79 41.63
C HIS A 184 17.68 5.17 43.11
N ASP A 185 17.17 4.26 43.93
CA ASP A 185 17.43 4.20 45.35
C ASP A 185 18.96 4.12 45.51
N ASP A 186 19.54 5.30 45.68
CA ASP A 186 20.89 5.55 46.19
C ASP A 186 20.98 4.83 47.53
N HIS A 187 21.31 3.53 47.49
CA HIS A 187 21.78 2.78 48.65
C HIS A 187 23.17 3.30 49.01
N GLY A 188 23.17 4.53 49.54
CA GLY A 188 24.25 5.11 50.29
C GLY A 188 24.59 4.22 51.47
N GLU A 189 25.82 3.72 51.41
CA GLU A 189 26.72 3.31 52.49
C GLU A 189 26.30 3.77 53.90
N ASP A 190 26.30 2.81 54.85
CA ASP A 190 26.94 2.89 56.19
C ASP A 190 26.17 2.06 57.23
N ASP A 191 26.72 0.92 57.64
CA ASP A 191 27.38 0.82 58.95
C ASP A 191 27.81 -0.63 59.27
N HIS A 192 29.07 -0.75 59.65
CA HIS A 192 29.72 -1.91 60.23
C HIS A 192 29.00 -2.43 61.49
N ASP A 193 29.02 -3.75 61.73
CA ASP A 193 29.47 -4.29 63.02
C ASP A 193 29.77 -5.80 62.96
N GLU A 194 30.75 -6.16 63.79
CA GLU A 194 31.54 -7.39 63.88
C GLU A 194 30.75 -8.66 64.22
N ASP A 195 31.22 -9.84 63.76
CA ASP A 195 31.68 -10.93 64.66
C ASP A 195 32.02 -12.25 63.91
N GLY A 196 33.30 -12.63 63.99
CA GLY A 196 33.81 -14.00 64.22
C GLY A 196 33.36 -15.17 63.34
N HIS A 197 34.27 -15.71 62.52
CA HIS A 197 35.12 -16.85 62.89
C HIS A 197 35.87 -17.42 61.68
N ASP A 198 37.15 -17.72 61.92
CA ASP A 198 38.05 -18.49 61.07
C ASP A 198 37.49 -19.88 60.70
N ASP A 199 37.67 -20.32 59.45
CA ASP A 199 38.53 -21.46 59.08
C ASP A 199 38.22 -21.99 57.65
N HIS A 200 39.29 -22.31 56.93
CA HIS A 200 39.43 -23.22 55.77
C HIS A 200 39.40 -22.70 54.33
N ASP A 201 40.64 -22.54 53.81
CA ASP A 201 41.26 -23.29 52.71
C ASP A 201 40.58 -23.42 51.33
N ASP A 202 41.31 -22.89 50.35
CA ASP A 202 41.51 -23.38 48.98
C ASP A 202 40.30 -23.57 48.07
N HIS A 203 40.02 -22.58 47.23
CA HIS A 203 39.59 -22.80 45.85
C HIS A 203 40.17 -21.70 44.94
N ASP A 204 41.07 -22.12 44.04
CA ASP A 204 41.28 -21.47 42.74
C ASP A 204 39.91 -21.19 42.10
N GLU A 205 39.68 -20.03 41.46
CA GLU A 205 39.10 -19.90 40.11
C GLU A 205 39.28 -18.43 39.63
N ASP A 206 39.94 -18.33 38.48
CA ASP A 206 39.92 -17.31 37.44
C ASP A 206 39.13 -16.00 37.68
N GLY A 207 39.87 -14.91 37.82
CA GLY A 207 39.35 -13.55 37.66
C GLY A 207 39.08 -13.27 36.19
N HIS A 208 37.85 -13.55 35.76
CA HIS A 208 37.26 -12.98 34.56
C HIS A 208 36.70 -11.60 34.93
N ASP A 209 37.45 -10.55 34.57
CA ASP A 209 36.91 -9.21 34.40
C ASP A 209 36.06 -9.22 33.12
N ASP A 210 34.84 -9.76 33.21
CA ASP A 210 33.82 -9.55 32.19
C ASP A 210 33.18 -8.19 32.51
N HIS A 211 33.83 -7.14 32.00
CA HIS A 211 33.13 -5.91 31.68
C HIS A 211 32.15 -6.27 30.57
N ASP A 212 30.91 -6.58 30.93
CA ASP A 212 29.79 -6.60 30.00
C ASP A 212 29.62 -5.18 29.46
N ASP A 213 30.26 -4.96 28.32
CA ASP A 213 29.86 -3.95 27.35
C ASP A 213 28.39 -4.26 27.01
N HIS A 214 27.45 -3.61 27.70
CA HIS A 214 26.04 -3.51 27.31
C HIS A 214 25.96 -2.67 26.02
N ASP A 215 26.48 -3.22 24.93
CA ASP A 215 26.21 -2.82 23.55
C ASP A 215 25.43 -4.00 22.91
N GLY A 216 24.41 -4.44 23.66
CA GLY A 216 23.54 -5.56 23.35
C GLY A 216 22.55 -5.18 22.27
N GLY A 217 22.97 -5.38 21.02
CA GLY A 217 22.29 -4.95 19.81
C GLY A 217 20.77 -5.19 19.74
N HIS A 218 20.07 -4.12 19.35
CA HIS A 218 18.79 -4.15 18.64
C HIS A 218 18.97 -4.58 17.16
N GLU A 219 19.97 -5.41 16.84
CA GLU A 219 20.18 -5.99 15.50
C GLU A 219 19.37 -7.29 15.35
N GLY A 220 18.04 -7.23 15.53
CA GLY A 220 17.22 -8.44 15.56
C GLY A 220 15.75 -8.31 15.16
N HIS A 221 15.14 -7.13 15.31
CA HIS A 221 13.71 -6.98 15.05
C HIS A 221 13.47 -6.50 13.61
N ALA A 222 12.53 -7.14 12.93
CA ALA A 222 12.09 -6.72 11.60
C ALA A 222 11.16 -5.50 11.74
N HIS A 223 11.74 -4.32 11.95
CA HIS A 223 10.98 -3.08 12.03
C HIS A 223 10.30 -2.79 10.68
N ILE A 224 9.03 -2.41 10.75
CA ILE A 224 8.29 -1.93 9.58
C ILE A 224 8.73 -0.47 9.35
N GLU A 225 9.17 -0.16 8.13
CA GLU A 225 9.48 1.22 7.75
C GLU A 225 8.19 1.98 7.42
N ALA A 226 8.13 3.25 7.81
CA ALA A 226 7.02 4.12 7.43
C ALA A 226 7.01 4.32 5.91
N GLU A 227 5.82 4.23 5.29
CA GLU A 227 5.65 4.54 3.87
C GLU A 227 5.89 6.03 3.60
N GLU A 228 5.49 6.87 4.56
CA GLU A 228 5.67 8.32 4.49
C GLU A 228 5.87 8.91 5.88
N THR A 229 6.67 10.00 5.95
CA THR A 229 6.87 10.77 7.16
C THR A 229 6.69 12.26 6.88
N ILE A 230 5.83 12.90 7.66
CA ILE A 230 5.51 14.32 7.56
C ILE A 230 6.05 15.03 8.80
N ALA A 231 7.04 15.89 8.60
CA ALA A 231 7.64 16.69 9.66
C ALA A 231 6.97 18.06 9.78
N ASN A 232 6.62 18.46 11.00
CA ASN A 232 5.96 19.73 11.33
C ASN A 232 4.72 20.03 10.46
N PRO A 233 3.66 19.18 10.52
CA PRO A 233 2.45 19.40 9.75
C PRO A 233 1.79 20.73 10.12
N ALA A 234 1.21 21.42 9.13
CA ALA A 234 0.48 22.66 9.39
C ALA A 234 -0.79 22.36 10.21
N GLY A 235 -0.94 23.05 11.35
CA GLY A 235 -2.09 22.86 12.26
C GLY A 235 -1.83 21.89 13.41
N CYS A 236 -0.70 21.17 13.40
CA CYS A 236 -0.22 20.39 14.53
C CYS A 236 0.56 21.24 15.53
N PRO A 237 0.77 20.75 16.77
CA PRO A 237 1.76 21.27 17.70
C PRO A 237 3.15 21.39 17.07
N ALA A 238 4.00 22.25 17.65
CA ALA A 238 5.38 22.40 17.17
C ALA A 238 6.16 21.10 17.38
N ASP A 239 7.09 20.81 16.47
CA ASP A 239 7.98 19.65 16.53
C ASP A 239 7.26 18.29 16.44
N SER A 240 6.00 18.28 15.99
CA SER A 240 5.27 17.04 15.69
C SER A 240 5.80 16.33 14.44
N MET A 241 5.81 15.01 14.50
CA MET A 241 6.10 14.12 13.38
C MET A 241 4.91 13.17 13.19
N ILE A 242 4.49 12.97 11.94
CA ILE A 242 3.50 11.96 11.58
C ILE A 242 4.20 10.91 10.73
N SER A 243 4.08 9.65 11.12
CA SER A 243 4.57 8.49 10.37
C SER A 243 3.39 7.66 9.90
N ILE A 244 3.29 7.43 8.59
CA ILE A 244 2.20 6.67 7.97
C ILE A 244 2.72 5.27 7.66
N PHE A 245 1.98 4.27 8.14
CA PHE A 245 2.32 2.86 7.97
C PHE A 245 1.17 2.13 7.28
N HIS A 246 1.53 1.17 6.42
CA HIS A 246 0.60 0.17 5.94
C HIS A 246 0.70 -1.06 6.83
N LEU A 247 -0.37 -1.33 7.57
CA LEU A 247 -0.46 -2.44 8.52
C LEU A 247 -1.62 -3.36 8.12
N GLU A 248 -1.38 -4.66 8.17
CA GLU A 248 -2.43 -5.67 8.05
C GLU A 248 -3.27 -5.73 9.34
N GLU A 249 -4.35 -6.52 9.35
CA GLU A 249 -5.09 -6.77 10.58
C GLU A 249 -4.23 -7.59 11.54
N GLY A 250 -3.92 -7.01 12.71
CA GLY A 250 -3.09 -7.66 13.71
C GLY A 250 -2.76 -6.75 14.88
N GLU A 251 -1.95 -7.29 15.80
CA GLU A 251 -1.35 -6.58 16.92
C GLU A 251 0.09 -6.21 16.54
N TYR A 252 0.50 -4.99 16.90
CA TYR A 252 1.82 -4.45 16.58
C TYR A 252 2.43 -3.85 17.84
N VAL A 253 3.73 -4.08 18.03
CA VAL A 253 4.50 -3.50 19.13
C VAL A 253 5.15 -2.21 18.65
N LEU A 254 4.97 -1.13 19.40
CA LEU A 254 5.67 0.13 19.18
C LEU A 254 6.87 0.18 20.13
N GLU A 255 8.06 0.22 19.55
CA GLU A 255 9.32 0.36 20.29
C GLU A 255 9.81 1.81 20.15
N PHE A 256 10.20 2.40 21.28
CA PHE A 256 10.75 3.75 21.35
C PHE A 256 12.17 3.68 21.89
N ASP A 257 13.14 4.02 21.05
CA ASP A 257 14.55 4.15 21.45
C ASP A 257 14.90 5.64 21.55
N ALA A 258 15.40 6.05 22.72
CA ALA A 258 15.82 7.42 22.98
C ALA A 258 17.08 7.42 23.87
N GLU A 259 18.15 8.07 23.39
CA GLU A 259 19.35 8.31 24.23
C GLU A 259 19.03 9.13 25.48
N HIS A 260 18.01 9.99 25.40
CA HIS A 260 17.50 10.81 26.50
C HIS A 260 15.97 10.75 26.44
N PRO A 261 15.33 9.81 27.16
CA PRO A 261 13.89 9.68 27.16
C PRO A 261 13.25 10.94 27.77
N GLU A 262 12.35 11.56 27.01
CA GLU A 262 11.50 12.66 27.47
C GLU A 262 10.05 12.25 27.21
N ASP A 263 9.16 12.56 28.15
CA ASP A 263 7.73 12.30 27.99
C ASP A 263 7.19 12.99 26.74
N PHE A 264 6.32 12.31 26.01
CA PHE A 264 5.78 12.81 24.75
C PHE A 264 4.31 12.43 24.59
N THR A 265 3.59 13.18 23.76
CA THR A 265 2.20 12.87 23.43
C THR A 265 2.12 12.24 22.04
N MET A 266 1.42 11.12 21.93
CA MET A 266 1.18 10.40 20.68
C MET A 266 -0.33 10.30 20.40
N ALA A 267 -0.73 10.32 19.13
CA ALA A 267 -2.08 9.95 18.72
C ALA A 267 -1.98 8.98 17.53
N VAL A 268 -2.87 7.99 17.49
CA VAL A 268 -2.88 6.97 16.42
C VAL A 268 -4.28 6.87 15.85
N LEU A 269 -4.42 7.16 14.55
CA LEU A 269 -5.68 7.09 13.83
C LEU A 269 -5.54 6.25 12.58
N LYS A 270 -6.62 5.55 12.21
CA LYS A 270 -6.70 4.79 10.97
C LYS A 270 -7.00 5.74 9.81
N MET A 271 -6.25 5.61 8.72
CA MET A 271 -6.55 6.35 7.49
C MET A 271 -7.90 5.90 6.92
N GLY A 272 -8.80 6.85 6.67
CA GLY A 272 -10.06 6.59 5.99
C GLY A 272 -9.83 6.25 4.51
N GLY A 273 -10.72 5.44 3.93
CA GLY A 273 -10.71 5.15 2.49
C GLY A 273 -9.90 3.93 2.04
N GLY A 274 -9.11 3.31 2.92
CA GLY A 274 -8.46 2.02 2.67
C GLY A 274 -9.46 0.86 2.58
N HIS A 275 -9.25 -0.08 1.65
CA HIS A 275 -10.01 -1.33 1.60
C HIS A 275 -9.46 -2.28 2.68
N ALA A 276 -10.26 -2.63 3.69
CA ALA A 276 -9.90 -3.71 4.60
C ALA A 276 -9.90 -5.03 3.81
N HIS A 277 -8.72 -5.63 3.61
CA HIS A 277 -8.58 -6.91 2.93
C HIS A 277 -9.10 -8.01 3.85
N HIS A 278 -10.35 -8.43 3.67
CA HIS A 278 -10.81 -9.68 4.26
C HIS A 278 -10.14 -10.84 3.53
N HIS A 279 -9.10 -11.41 4.13
CA HIS A 279 -8.53 -12.67 3.69
C HIS A 279 -9.59 -13.77 3.84
N HIS A 280 -10.18 -14.20 2.73
CA HIS A 280 -10.90 -15.47 2.68
C HIS A 280 -9.86 -16.59 2.73
N GLY A 281 -9.55 -17.07 3.95
CA GLY A 281 -8.77 -18.28 4.14
C GLY A 281 -9.52 -19.47 3.53
N ASP A 282 -9.09 -19.94 2.37
CA ASP A 282 -9.47 -21.25 1.85
C ASP A 282 -8.76 -22.31 2.69
N GLU A 283 -9.42 -22.78 3.75
CA GLU A 283 -9.10 -24.06 4.39
C GLU A 283 -9.39 -25.18 3.39
N HIS A 284 -8.42 -25.49 2.54
CA HIS A 284 -8.39 -26.77 1.85
C HIS A 284 -7.98 -27.84 2.87
N GLY A 285 -8.99 -28.44 3.51
CA GLY A 285 -8.84 -29.69 4.23
C GLY A 285 -8.42 -30.80 3.27
N ASP A 286 -7.20 -31.30 3.46
CA ASP A 286 -6.75 -32.54 2.85
C ASP A 286 -7.52 -33.73 3.47
N GLU A 287 -8.32 -34.42 2.64
CA GLU A 287 -8.82 -35.78 2.89
C GLU A 287 -7.91 -36.85 2.27
#